data_AF-A0A3D5CG58-F1
#
_entry.id   AF-A0A3D5CG58-F1
#
_cell.length_a   1.000
_cell.length_b   1.000
_cell.length_c   1.000
_cell.angle_alpha   90.00
_cell.angle_beta   90.00
_cell.angle_gamma   90.00
#
_symmetry.space_group_name_H-M   'P 1'
#
loop_
_entity.id
_entity.type
_entity.pdbx_description
1 polymer ?
#
loop_
_entity_poly.entity_id
_entity_poly.type
_entity_poly.pdbx_seq_one_letter_code
_entity_poly.pdbx_strand_id
1 'polypeptide(L)'
;MTASAHDTATASRGSAGEVFWAFLRLGLTSFGGPIAHLGYFRDDLVARRRWMSDKAYADLVALCQFLPGPASSQVGFAMGLHRAGPLGALAAFLAFTLPSAILMVA
;
A
#
# COMPACT_ATOMS: atom_id res chain seq x y z
N MET A 1 -30.25 -9.75 -8.27
CA MET A 1 -29.02 -10.26 -7.62
C MET A 1 -28.06 -10.73 -8.71
N THR A 2 -27.23 -9.85 -9.25
CA THR A 2 -26.15 -10.22 -10.17
C THR A 2 -24.83 -10.10 -9.41
N ALA A 3 -24.24 -11.24 -9.07
CA ALA A 3 -22.93 -11.31 -8.45
C ALA A 3 -21.87 -10.85 -9.48
N SER A 4 -21.27 -9.68 -9.27
CA SER A 4 -20.09 -9.27 -10.03
C SER A 4 -18.89 -10.07 -9.51
N ALA A 5 -18.41 -10.98 -10.34
CA ALA A 5 -17.14 -11.67 -10.12
C ALA A 5 -16.03 -10.63 -9.96
N HIS A 6 -15.38 -10.60 -8.79
CA HIS A 6 -14.14 -9.86 -8.60
C HIS A 6 -13.06 -10.57 -9.44
N ASP A 7 -12.64 -9.91 -10.51
CA ASP A 7 -11.52 -10.34 -11.33
C ASP A 7 -10.26 -10.34 -10.47
N THR A 8 -9.93 -11.52 -9.91
CA THR A 8 -8.76 -11.71 -9.07
C THR A 8 -7.60 -11.95 -10.03
N ALA A 9 -7.16 -10.88 -10.70
CA ALA A 9 -5.99 -10.93 -11.57
C ALA A 9 -4.80 -11.43 -10.73
N THR A 10 -4.34 -12.64 -11.02
CA THR A 10 -3.20 -13.28 -10.33
C THR A 10 -1.92 -12.56 -10.70
N ALA A 11 -1.66 -11.40 -10.08
CA ALA A 11 -0.37 -10.74 -10.16
C ALA A 11 0.70 -11.73 -9.65
N SER A 12 1.84 -11.83 -10.37
CA SER A 12 2.96 -12.66 -9.93
C SER A 12 3.34 -12.27 -8.51
N ARG A 13 3.48 -13.22 -7.57
CA ARG A 13 3.86 -12.88 -6.20
C ARG A 13 5.24 -12.21 -6.18
N GLY A 14 5.32 -11.03 -5.57
CA GLY A 14 6.58 -10.33 -5.34
C GLY A 14 7.31 -10.82 -4.10
N SER A 15 8.46 -10.21 -3.80
CA SER A 15 9.23 -10.50 -2.59
C SER A 15 8.99 -9.44 -1.50
N ALA A 16 9.15 -9.82 -0.23
CA ALA A 16 9.07 -8.86 0.86
C ALA A 16 10.14 -7.76 0.75
N GLY A 17 11.30 -8.06 0.17
CA GLY A 17 12.34 -7.07 -0.11
C GLY A 17 11.93 -6.03 -1.16
N GLU A 18 11.23 -6.44 -2.22
CA GLU A 18 10.65 -5.51 -3.21
C GLU A 18 9.67 -4.55 -2.53
N VAL A 19 8.81 -5.09 -1.66
CA VAL A 19 7.84 -4.31 -0.88
C VAL A 19 8.54 -3.34 0.05
N PHE A 20 9.53 -3.82 0.81
CA PHE A 20 10.31 -3.01 1.74
C PHE A 20 10.92 -1.78 1.05
N TRP A 21 11.65 -1.98 -0.05
CA TRP A 21 12.32 -0.88 -0.74
C TRP A 21 11.33 0.12 -1.37
N ALA A 22 10.21 -0.36 -1.90
CA ALA A 22 9.17 0.52 -2.43
C ALA A 22 8.55 1.38 -1.32
N PHE A 23 8.15 0.76 -0.21
CA PHE A 23 7.54 1.47 0.92
C PHE A 23 8.52 2.32 1.71
N LEU A 24 9.82 1.99 1.73
CA LEU A 24 10.85 2.82 2.36
C LEU A 24 10.99 4.14 1.61
N ARG A 25 11.05 4.08 0.27
CA ARG A 25 11.11 5.27 -0.56
C ARG A 25 9.85 6.12 -0.40
N LEU A 26 8.68 5.47 -0.37
CA LEU A 26 7.41 6.16 -0.14
C LEU A 26 7.35 6.77 1.27
N GLY A 27 7.81 6.09 2.32
CA GLY A 27 7.87 6.63 3.68
C GLY A 27 8.76 7.86 3.80
N LEU A 28 9.83 7.93 3.01
CA LEU A 28 10.74 9.09 2.95
C LEU A 28 10.23 10.24 2.07
N THR A 29 9.22 10.02 1.21
CA THR A 29 8.77 11.00 0.21
C THR A 29 7.30 11.38 0.31
N SER A 30 6.51 10.65 1.09
CA SER A 30 5.08 10.92 1.26
C SER A 30 4.86 12.02 2.30
N PHE A 31 4.70 13.25 1.82
CA PHE A 31 4.33 14.42 2.63
C PHE A 31 2.96 14.95 2.21
N GLY A 32 2.33 15.81 3.02
CA GLY A 32 1.04 16.43 2.67
C GLY A 32 -0.21 15.65 3.12
N GLY A 33 -0.05 14.67 4.01
CA GLY A 33 -1.15 14.01 4.71
C GLY A 33 -1.77 12.81 3.97
N PRO A 34 -2.82 12.19 4.54
CA PRO A 34 -3.31 10.88 4.09
C PRO A 34 -3.76 10.83 2.63
N ILE A 35 -4.43 11.87 2.13
CA ILE A 35 -4.87 11.94 0.73
C ILE A 35 -3.66 11.95 -0.22
N ALA A 36 -2.61 12.71 0.13
CA ALA A 36 -1.38 12.76 -0.66
C ALA A 36 -0.68 11.39 -0.67
N HIS A 37 -0.62 10.71 0.48
CA HIS A 37 -0.04 9.36 0.59
C HIS A 37 -0.72 8.36 -0.36
N LEU A 38 -2.06 8.40 -0.44
CA LEU A 38 -2.81 7.57 -1.39
C LEU A 38 -2.47 7.93 -2.84
N GLY A 39 -2.33 9.22 -3.16
CA GLY A 39 -1.82 9.68 -4.46
C GLY A 39 -0.45 9.10 -4.81
N TYR A 40 0.51 9.17 -3.87
CA TYR A 40 1.86 8.60 -4.06
C TYR A 40 1.82 7.08 -4.25
N PHE A 41 0.97 6.37 -3.51
CA PHE A 41 0.82 4.91 -3.64
C PHE A 41 0.25 4.54 -5.00
N ARG A 42 -0.75 5.27 -5.48
CA ARG A 42 -1.32 5.05 -6.82
C ARG A 42 -0.26 5.28 -7.91
N ASP A 43 0.46 6.40 -7.86
CA ASP A 43 1.50 6.70 -8.84
C ASP A 43 2.60 5.62 -8.88
N ASP A 44 3.15 5.28 -7.71
CA ASP A 44 4.28 4.37 -7.60
C ASP A 44 3.88 2.91 -7.84
N LEU A 45 2.88 2.43 -7.10
CA LEU A 45 2.59 1.01 -6.97
C LEU A 45 1.57 0.53 -8.02
N VAL A 46 0.67 1.40 -8.48
CA VAL A 46 -0.35 1.08 -9.48
C VAL A 46 0.13 1.48 -10.87
N ALA A 47 0.34 2.78 -11.12
CA ALA A 47 0.66 3.28 -12.46
C ALA A 47 2.03 2.81 -12.96
N ARG A 48 3.07 2.93 -12.13
CA ARG A 48 4.44 2.60 -12.53
C ARG A 48 4.77 1.11 -12.36
N ARG A 49 4.55 0.54 -11.17
CA ARG A 49 4.89 -0.86 -10.87
C ARG A 49 3.82 -1.88 -11.27
N ARG A 50 2.58 -1.45 -11.50
CA ARG A 50 1.46 -2.31 -11.92
C ARG A 50 1.22 -3.49 -10.99
N TRP A 51 1.31 -3.28 -9.68
CA TRP A 51 1.02 -4.31 -8.66
C TRP A 51 -0.45 -4.68 -8.56
N MET A 52 -1.34 -3.76 -8.95
CA MET A 52 -2.78 -3.96 -9.08
C MET A 52 -3.35 -2.95 -10.07
N SER A 53 -4.62 -3.10 -10.46
CA SER A 53 -5.32 -2.16 -11.34
C SER A 53 -5.82 -0.93 -10.58
N ASP A 54 -6.06 0.18 -11.29
CA ASP A 54 -6.68 1.39 -10.71
C ASP A 54 -8.02 1.08 -10.04
N LYS A 55 -8.83 0.19 -10.61
CA LYS A 55 -10.10 -0.23 -10.01
C LYS A 55 -9.89 -0.96 -8.68
N ALA A 56 -9.00 -1.96 -8.65
CA ALA A 56 -8.70 -2.70 -7.43
C ALA A 56 -8.13 -1.77 -6.34
N TYR A 57 -7.30 -0.80 -6.73
CA TYR A 57 -6.79 0.21 -5.82
C TYR A 57 -7.89 1.12 -5.26
N ALA A 58 -8.80 1.61 -6.10
CA ALA A 58 -9.92 2.43 -5.65
C ALA A 58 -10.87 1.67 -4.72
N ASP A 59 -11.18 0.41 -5.02
CA ASP A 59 -12.00 -0.46 -4.17
C ASP A 59 -11.30 -0.70 -2.81
N LEU A 60 -9.98 -0.91 -2.82
CA LEU A 60 -9.18 -1.04 -1.59
C LEU A 60 -9.16 0.25 -0.75
N VAL A 61 -8.99 1.41 -1.38
CA VAL A 61 -9.04 2.71 -0.70
C VAL A 61 -10.42 2.93 -0.07
N ALA A 62 -11.50 2.65 -0.80
CA ALA A 62 -12.86 2.78 -0.29
C ALA A 62 -13.08 1.89 0.93
N LEU A 63 -12.60 0.64 0.90
CA LEU A 63 -12.66 -0.27 2.03
C LEU A 63 -11.88 0.27 3.25
N CYS A 64 -10.64 0.72 3.06
CA CYS A 64 -9.81 1.23 4.15
C CYS A 64 -10.33 2.56 4.74
N GLN A 65 -11.06 3.36 3.97
CA GLN A 65 -11.73 4.57 4.45
C GLN A 65 -12.98 4.27 5.27
N PHE A 66 -13.63 3.14 5.02
CA PHE A 66 -14.76 2.66 5.81
C PHE A 66 -14.34 2.08 7.16
N LEU A 67 -13.14 1.47 7.22
CA LEU A 67 -12.60 0.86 8.42
C LEU A 67 -12.02 1.90 9.41
N PRO A 68 -12.14 1.67 10.73
CA PRO A 68 -11.56 2.58 11.72
C PRO A 68 -10.04 2.57 11.64
N GLY A 69 -9.44 3.76 11.63
CA GLY A 69 -7.99 3.96 11.66
C GLY A 69 -7.46 4.78 10.49
N PRO A 70 -6.13 5.00 10.42
CA PRO A 70 -5.51 5.82 9.37
C PRO A 70 -5.52 5.09 8.02
N ALA A 71 -6.36 5.53 7.10
CA ALA A 71 -6.58 4.86 5.81
C ALA A 71 -5.29 4.66 4.99
N SER A 72 -4.36 5.61 4.97
CA SER A 72 -3.09 5.45 4.24
C SER A 72 -2.28 4.26 4.75
N SER A 73 -2.20 4.07 6.07
CA SER A 73 -1.45 2.95 6.66
C SER A 73 -2.15 1.62 6.40
N GLN A 74 -3.50 1.61 6.46
CA GLN A 74 -4.31 0.43 6.14
C GLN A 74 -4.11 0.00 4.67
N VAL A 75 -4.17 0.96 3.73
CA VAL A 75 -3.94 0.69 2.30
C VAL A 75 -2.51 0.20 2.07
N GLY A 76 -1.51 0.83 2.70
CA GLY A 76 -0.11 0.40 2.58
C GLY A 76 0.11 -1.04 3.07
N PHE A 77 -0.46 -1.39 4.23
CA PHE A 77 -0.42 -2.74 4.78
C PHE A 77 -1.09 -3.76 3.85
N ALA A 78 -2.29 -3.45 3.36
CA ALA A 78 -3.04 -4.32 2.46
C ALA A 78 -2.33 -4.50 1.10
N MET A 79 -1.70 -3.46 0.58
CA MET A 79 -0.87 -3.53 -0.64
C MET A 79 0.34 -4.44 -0.44
N GLY A 80 1.02 -4.33 0.71
CA GLY A 80 2.12 -5.22 1.07
C GLY A 80 1.66 -6.68 1.20
N LEU A 81 0.51 -6.90 1.85
CA LEU A 81 -0.14 -8.21 1.97
C LEU A 81 -0.47 -8.81 0.61
N HIS A 82 -1.04 -8.00 -0.30
CA HIS A 82 -1.38 -8.42 -1.66
C HIS A 82 -0.13 -8.78 -2.47
N ARG A 83 0.95 -8.00 -2.36
CA ARG A 83 2.16 -8.18 -3.17
C ARG A 83 3.03 -9.37 -2.74
N ALA A 84 3.26 -9.54 -1.43
CA ALA A 84 4.21 -10.53 -0.90
C ALA A 84 3.71 -11.28 0.36
N GLY A 85 2.40 -11.31 0.60
CA GLY A 85 1.81 -12.02 1.74
C GLY A 85 2.11 -11.35 3.09
N PRO A 86 2.00 -12.09 4.21
CA PRO A 86 2.17 -11.53 5.56
C PRO A 86 3.52 -10.82 5.76
N LEU A 87 4.60 -11.36 5.17
CA LEU A 87 5.93 -10.72 5.21
C LEU A 87 5.95 -9.40 4.41
N GLY A 88 5.21 -9.33 3.30
CA GLY A 88 5.03 -8.08 2.57
C GLY A 88 4.28 -7.04 3.38
N ALA A 89 3.24 -7.44 4.12
CA ALA A 89 2.48 -6.54 4.99
C ALA A 89 3.36 -5.93 6.10
N LEU A 90 4.16 -6.78 6.76
CA LEU A 90 5.12 -6.34 7.77
C LEU A 90 6.20 -5.44 7.17
N ALA A 91 6.75 -5.81 6.01
CA ALA A 91 7.75 -5.02 5.29
C ALA A 91 7.22 -3.63 4.92
N ALA A 92 5.99 -3.54 4.41
CA ALA A 92 5.35 -2.27 4.06
C ALA A 92 5.16 -1.38 5.30
N PHE A 93 4.63 -1.95 6.39
CA PHE A 93 4.40 -1.22 7.63
C PHE A 93 5.69 -0.66 8.23
N LEU A 94 6.72 -1.51 8.34
CA LEU A 94 8.00 -1.11 8.90
C LEU A 94 8.68 -0.05 8.03
N ALA A 95 8.77 -0.28 6.72
CA ALA A 95 9.46 0.63 5.81
C ALA A 95 8.77 2.00 5.71
N PHE A 96 7.45 2.05 5.80
CA PHE A 96 6.71 3.30 5.76
C PHE A 96 6.77 4.08 7.09
N THR A 97 6.83 3.38 8.23
CA THR A 97 6.69 4.01 9.56
C THR A 97 8.03 4.27 10.25
N LEU A 98 9.00 3.37 10.12
CA LEU A 98 10.28 3.48 10.84
C LEU A 98 11.05 4.77 10.55
N PRO A 99 11.18 5.26 9.30
CA PRO A 99 11.96 6.46 9.04
C PRO A 99 11.47 7.66 9.85
N SER A 100 10.16 7.89 9.87
CA SER A 100 9.54 8.96 10.66
C SER A 100 9.69 8.73 12.16
N ALA A 101 9.55 7.50 12.64
CA ALA A 101 9.74 7.17 14.05
C ALA A 101 11.19 7.41 14.51
N ILE A 102 12.18 7.04 13.70
CA ILE A 102 13.60 7.30 13.97
C ILE A 102 13.86 8.81 14.04
N LEU A 103 13.39 9.58 13.06
CA LEU A 103 13.56 11.04 13.03
C LEU A 103 12.86 11.75 14.19
N MET A 104 11.76 11.19 14.72
CA MET A 104 11.04 11.74 15.86
C MET A 104 11.79 11.54 17.19
N VAL A 105 12.58 10.46 17.30
CA VAL A 105 13.29 10.08 18.54
C VAL A 105 14.74 10.54 18.56
N ALA A 106 15.36 10.75 17.40
CA ALA A 106 16.72 11.26 17.25
C ALA A 106 16.84 12.73 17.69
#